data_AF-A0A7J7NN20-F1
#
_entry.id   AF-A0A7J7NN20-F1
#
_cell.length_a   1.000
_cell.length_b   1.000
_cell.length_c   1.000
_cell.angle_alpha   90.00
_cell.angle_beta   90.00
_cell.angle_gamma   90.00
#
_symmetry.space_group_name_H-M   'P 1'
#
loop_
_entity.id
_entity.type
_entity.pdbx_description
1 polymer ?
#
loop_
_entity_poly.entity_id
_entity_poly.type
_entity_poly.pdbx_seq_one_letter_code
_entity_poly.pdbx_strand_id
1 'polypeptide(L)'
;MMKLLVLRKESSSDNITDSLIDSSTQNSYNEAKIKVIGVGGGGSNAVNRMIESYMKGVEFWIINTDVQAMRMSPVFPENSLQIGQELTRGLGAGGNPDIGMNSAKESREAVEEALYGADMVFVTVS
;
A
#
# COMPACT_ATOMS: atom_id res chain seq x y z
N MET A 1 -54.09 58.83 2.22
CA MET A 1 -54.38 57.86 3.29
C MET A 1 -53.07 57.62 4.06
N MET A 2 -53.11 57.71 5.39
CA MET A 2 -52.04 57.56 6.42
C MET A 2 -50.98 56.47 6.15
N LYS A 3 -49.65 56.70 6.32
CA LYS A 3 -48.79 56.93 7.52
C LYS A 3 -48.44 55.65 8.30
N LEU A 4 -47.17 55.18 8.18
CA LEU A 4 -46.24 54.88 9.29
C LEU A 4 -44.83 54.66 8.68
N LEU A 5 -43.85 55.57 8.81
CA LEU A 5 -42.91 55.75 9.93
C LEU A 5 -42.35 54.42 10.49
N VAL A 6 -41.04 54.18 10.69
CA VAL A 6 -39.81 54.93 10.40
C VAL A 6 -38.61 54.07 10.88
N LEU A 7 -37.42 54.32 10.29
CA LEU A 7 -36.05 54.18 10.83
C LEU A 7 -35.50 52.77 11.13
N ARG A 8 -34.49 52.28 10.39
CA ARG A 8 -33.05 52.68 10.32
C ARG A 8 -32.19 51.77 11.21
N LYS A 9 -31.36 50.93 10.58
CA LYS A 9 -29.90 51.12 10.65
C LYS A 9 -29.18 50.39 9.51
N GLU A 10 -28.46 51.20 8.74
CA GLU A 10 -27.31 50.84 7.92
C GLU A 10 -26.24 50.11 8.75
N SER A 11 -25.63 49.07 8.19
CA SER A 11 -24.17 48.99 8.14
C SER A 11 -23.75 47.97 7.08
N SER A 12 -23.31 48.51 5.95
CA SER A 12 -22.50 47.90 4.92
C SER A 12 -21.31 47.15 5.51
N SER A 13 -20.99 45.97 4.99
CA SER A 13 -19.63 45.64 4.51
C SER A 13 -19.67 44.32 3.74
N ASP A 14 -19.05 44.35 2.58
CA ASP A 14 -19.02 43.31 1.55
C ASP A 14 -18.38 41.98 1.99
N ASN A 15 -18.77 40.96 1.22
CA ASN A 15 -18.29 39.58 1.21
C ASN A 15 -16.75 39.45 1.14
N ILE A 16 -16.08 38.98 2.20
CA ILE A 16 -14.75 38.34 2.12
C ILE A 16 -14.57 37.37 3.32
N THR A 17 -15.28 36.24 3.40
CA THR A 17 -14.97 35.20 4.41
C THR A 17 -15.23 33.76 3.96
N ASP A 18 -15.24 33.48 2.66
CA ASP A 18 -15.29 32.09 2.16
C ASP A 18 -14.02 31.68 1.37
N SER A 19 -12.95 32.47 1.49
CA SER A 19 -11.69 32.25 0.77
C SER A 19 -10.45 32.14 1.66
N LEU A 20 -10.60 31.85 2.96
CA LEU A 20 -9.47 31.75 3.90
C LEU A 20 -9.57 30.55 4.85
N ILE A 21 -10.08 29.41 4.40
CA ILE A 21 -9.78 28.13 5.07
C ILE A 21 -8.45 27.61 4.52
N ASP A 22 -7.42 28.18 5.13
CA ASP A 22 -6.04 27.71 5.32
C ASP A 22 -5.46 26.73 4.30
N SER A 23 -4.98 27.31 3.20
CA SER A 23 -3.89 26.77 2.40
C SER A 23 -2.53 26.98 3.10
N SER A 24 -2.30 26.46 4.32
CA SER A 24 -0.98 26.52 4.97
C SER A 24 -0.79 25.71 6.27
N THR A 25 -1.34 24.49 6.37
CA THR A 25 -0.81 23.51 7.33
C THR A 25 -0.63 22.13 6.68
N GLN A 26 0.37 22.02 5.80
CA GLN A 26 0.98 20.73 5.44
C GLN A 26 1.65 20.19 6.70
N ASN A 27 0.86 19.51 7.54
CA ASN A 27 1.37 18.82 8.71
C ASN A 27 2.11 17.57 8.18
N SER A 28 3.39 17.72 7.87
CA SER A 28 4.30 16.62 7.54
C SER A 28 4.54 15.76 8.78
N TYR A 29 3.51 15.05 9.24
CA TYR A 29 3.76 13.76 9.84
C TYR A 29 4.33 12.90 8.72
N ASN A 30 5.57 12.43 8.84
CA ASN A 30 6.06 11.39 7.93
C ASN A 30 5.06 10.23 8.01
N GLU A 31 4.25 10.05 6.97
CA GLU A 31 3.40 8.87 6.86
C GLU A 31 4.33 7.64 6.88
N ALA A 32 4.05 6.72 7.81
CA ALA A 32 4.83 5.50 7.94
C ALA A 32 4.75 4.72 6.62
N LYS A 33 5.91 4.30 6.10
CA LYS A 33 6.00 3.47 4.90
C LYS A 33 5.70 2.03 5.27
N ILE A 34 4.47 1.59 5.00
CA ILE A 34 3.99 0.25 5.32
C ILE A 34 4.09 -0.65 4.08
N LYS A 35 4.77 -1.79 4.22
CA LYS A 35 4.79 -2.87 3.22
C LYS A 35 4.02 -4.08 3.72
N VAL A 36 3.15 -4.65 2.88
CA VAL A 36 2.48 -5.94 3.14
C VAL A 36 3.02 -6.96 2.15
N ILE A 37 3.63 -8.02 2.68
CA ILE A 37 4.34 -9.04 1.91
C ILE A 37 3.55 -10.36 1.97
N GLY A 38 3.03 -10.80 0.84
CA GLY A 38 2.41 -12.10 0.67
C GLY A 38 3.43 -13.14 0.25
N VAL A 39 3.72 -14.12 1.11
CA VAL A 39 4.68 -15.19 0.79
C VAL A 39 3.96 -16.48 0.43
N GLY A 40 4.39 -17.10 -0.68
CA GLY A 40 3.80 -18.35 -1.17
C GLY A 40 2.39 -18.17 -1.77
N GLY A 41 1.74 -19.28 -2.09
CA GLY A 41 0.44 -19.27 -2.77
C GLY A 41 -0.68 -18.60 -1.98
N GLY A 42 -0.91 -19.02 -0.73
CA GLY A 42 -1.97 -18.46 0.11
C GLY A 42 -1.69 -17.03 0.55
N GLY A 43 -0.44 -16.70 0.90
CA GLY A 43 -0.03 -15.33 1.22
C GLY A 43 -0.21 -14.38 0.03
N SER A 44 0.18 -14.80 -1.18
CA SER A 44 -0.06 -14.04 -2.40
C SER A 44 -1.56 -13.82 -2.65
N ASN A 45 -2.38 -14.85 -2.48
CA ASN A 45 -3.83 -14.73 -2.63
C ASN A 45 -4.47 -13.78 -1.60
N ALA A 46 -3.95 -13.75 -0.37
CA ALA A 46 -4.39 -12.80 0.65
C ALA A 46 -4.09 -11.36 0.24
N VAL A 47 -2.88 -11.09 -0.27
CA VAL A 47 -2.49 -9.78 -0.81
C VAL A 47 -3.38 -9.35 -1.97
N ASN A 48 -3.70 -10.26 -2.90
CA ASN A 48 -4.58 -9.96 -4.03
C ASN A 48 -5.95 -9.44 -3.54
N ARG A 49 -6.53 -10.05 -2.50
CA ARG A 49 -7.80 -9.60 -1.89
C ARG A 49 -7.66 -8.26 -1.15
N MET A 50 -6.51 -7.98 -0.57
CA MET A 50 -6.25 -6.69 0.08
C MET A 50 -6.17 -5.55 -0.95
N ILE A 51 -5.59 -5.81 -2.12
CA ILE A 51 -5.57 -4.87 -3.25
C ILE A 51 -6.98 -4.54 -3.71
N GLU A 52 -7.84 -5.56 -3.86
CA GLU A 52 -9.26 -5.39 -4.19
C GLU A 52 -10.03 -4.53 -3.17
N SER A 53 -9.55 -4.46 -1.93
CA SER A 53 -10.15 -3.67 -0.85
C SER A 53 -9.69 -2.20 -0.81
N TYR A 54 -8.85 -1.75 -1.75
CA TYR A 54 -8.36 -0.36 -1.89
C TYR A 54 -7.76 0.25 -0.61
N MET A 55 -6.92 -0.52 0.10
CA MET A 55 -6.21 -0.03 1.28
C MET A 55 -5.20 1.07 0.87
N LYS A 56 -5.40 2.30 1.34
CA LYS A 56 -4.52 3.45 1.03
C LYS A 56 -3.28 3.45 1.94
N GLY A 57 -2.16 3.96 1.42
CA GLY A 57 -0.92 4.13 2.19
C GLY A 57 -0.16 2.83 2.45
N VAL A 58 -0.51 1.75 1.74
CA VAL A 58 0.13 0.43 1.86
C VAL A 58 0.72 0.04 0.52
N GLU A 59 1.97 -0.41 0.56
CA GLU A 59 2.65 -0.98 -0.58
C GLU A 59 2.57 -2.51 -0.52
N PHE A 60 1.94 -3.12 -1.52
CA PHE A 60 1.72 -4.56 -1.58
C PHE A 60 2.82 -5.25 -2.37
N TRP A 61 3.32 -6.35 -1.83
CA TRP A 61 4.34 -7.20 -2.45
C TRP A 61 3.91 -8.66 -2.40
N ILE A 62 4.39 -9.43 -3.38
CA ILE A 62 4.32 -10.89 -3.33
C ILE A 62 5.72 -11.48 -3.50
N ILE A 63 5.98 -12.54 -2.75
CA ILE A 63 7.22 -13.31 -2.80
C ILE A 63 6.86 -14.78 -3.01
N ASN A 64 7.36 -15.39 -4.09
CA ASN A 64 7.01 -16.77 -4.40
C ASN A 64 8.14 -17.52 -5.12
N THR A 65 8.15 -18.83 -4.96
CA THR A 65 9.00 -19.74 -5.75
C THR A 65 8.36 -20.13 -7.09
N ASP A 66 7.04 -19.98 -7.20
CA ASP A 66 6.26 -20.38 -8.38
C ASP A 66 5.96 -19.16 -9.27
N VAL A 67 6.58 -19.14 -10.46
CA VAL A 67 6.43 -18.04 -11.43
C VAL A 67 5.03 -18.02 -12.04
N GLN A 68 4.39 -19.17 -12.18
CA GLN A 68 3.04 -19.24 -12.73
C GLN A 68 2.05 -18.56 -11.79
N ALA A 69 2.17 -18.84 -10.48
CA ALA A 69 1.36 -18.19 -9.46
C ALA A 69 1.56 -16.66 -9.44
N MET A 70 2.81 -16.19 -9.58
CA MET A 70 3.12 -14.75 -9.60
C MET A 70 2.49 -14.03 -10.78
N ARG A 71 2.48 -14.63 -11.98
CA ARG A 71 1.93 -14.03 -13.21
C ARG A 71 0.42 -13.77 -13.15
N MET A 72 -0.30 -14.47 -12.27
CA MET A 72 -1.74 -14.29 -12.09
C MET A 72 -2.08 -13.18 -11.07
N SER A 73 -1.08 -12.63 -10.38
CA SER A 73 -1.29 -11.60 -9.37
C SER A 73 -1.54 -10.22 -10.00
N PRO A 74 -2.44 -9.39 -9.44
CA PRO A 74 -2.62 -7.99 -9.82
C PRO A 74 -1.53 -7.06 -9.25
N VAL A 75 -0.60 -7.57 -8.43
CA VAL A 75 0.54 -6.80 -7.91
C VAL A 75 1.41 -6.33 -9.07
N PHE A 76 1.92 -5.10 -8.97
CA PHE A 76 2.82 -4.55 -9.97
C PHE A 76 4.08 -5.44 -10.13
N PRO A 77 4.58 -5.65 -11.37
CA PRO A 77 5.73 -6.51 -11.61
C PRO A 77 6.97 -6.16 -10.78
N GLU A 78 7.21 -4.88 -10.52
CA GLU A 78 8.30 -4.37 -9.67
C GLU A 78 8.21 -4.79 -8.19
N ASN A 79 6.99 -5.11 -7.71
CA ASN A 79 6.71 -5.54 -6.34
C ASN A 79 6.49 -7.06 -6.25
N SER A 80 6.92 -7.79 -7.28
CA SER A 80 6.74 -9.23 -7.41
C SER A 80 8.11 -9.91 -7.44
N LEU A 81 8.51 -10.49 -6.32
CA LEU A 81 9.84 -11.08 -6.15
C LEU A 81 9.79 -12.61 -6.25
N GLN A 82 10.50 -13.15 -7.24
CA GLN A 82 10.73 -14.58 -7.32
C GLN A 82 11.92 -14.95 -6.43
N ILE A 83 11.78 -16.01 -5.63
CA ILE A 83 12.89 -16.56 -4.83
C ILE A 83 13.23 -18.00 -5.25
N GLY A 84 14.48 -18.41 -4.99
CA GLY A 84 14.93 -19.78 -5.28
C GLY A 84 14.92 -20.10 -6.77
N GLN A 85 15.39 -19.18 -7.62
CA GLN A 85 15.44 -19.38 -9.07
C GLN A 85 16.30 -20.60 -9.41
N GLU A 86 17.43 -20.78 -8.75
CA GLU A 86 18.33 -21.90 -9.01
C GLU A 86 17.77 -23.21 -8.44
N LEU A 87 17.22 -23.16 -7.22
CA LEU A 87 16.67 -24.34 -6.54
C LEU A 87 15.39 -24.88 -7.18
N THR A 88 14.49 -24.00 -7.61
CA THR A 88 13.13 -24.38 -8.04
C THR A 88 12.91 -24.24 -9.53
N ARG A 89 13.75 -23.45 -10.23
CA ARG A 89 13.57 -23.09 -11.64
C ARG A 89 12.19 -22.48 -11.93
N GLY A 90 11.60 -21.83 -10.92
CA GLY A 90 10.28 -21.21 -11.01
C GLY A 90 9.09 -22.16 -10.95
N LEU A 91 9.31 -23.44 -10.60
CA LEU A 91 8.25 -24.47 -10.51
C LEU A 91 7.62 -24.56 -9.12
N GLY A 92 8.11 -23.80 -8.16
CA GLY A 92 7.63 -23.83 -6.78
C GLY A 92 8.38 -24.80 -5.86
N ALA A 93 8.16 -24.63 -4.55
CA ALA A 93 8.74 -25.48 -3.51
C ALA A 93 8.05 -26.85 -3.34
N GLY A 94 6.95 -27.10 -4.04
CA GLY A 94 6.21 -28.37 -3.99
C GLY A 94 5.68 -28.74 -2.60
N GLY A 95 5.40 -27.75 -1.75
CA GLY A 95 4.97 -27.96 -0.36
C GLY A 95 6.09 -28.40 0.60
N ASN A 96 7.35 -28.43 0.14
CA ASN A 96 8.49 -28.74 1.00
C ASN A 96 9.01 -27.45 1.68
N PRO A 97 8.91 -27.32 3.01
CA PRO A 97 9.35 -26.12 3.73
C PRO A 97 10.86 -25.90 3.66
N ASP A 98 11.68 -26.95 3.56
CA ASP A 98 13.13 -26.81 3.45
C ASP A 98 13.53 -26.15 2.12
N ILE A 99 12.82 -26.47 1.03
CA ILE A 99 13.03 -25.83 -0.27
C ILE A 99 12.65 -24.34 -0.16
N GLY A 100 11.52 -24.02 0.46
CA GLY A 100 11.09 -22.63 0.67
C GLY A 100 12.10 -21.83 1.50
N MET A 101 12.57 -22.39 2.62
CA MET A 101 13.59 -21.77 3.47
C MET A 101 14.90 -21.54 2.70
N ASN A 102 15.39 -22.54 1.97
CA ASN A 102 16.63 -22.39 1.21
C ASN A 102 16.49 -21.43 0.04
N SER A 103 15.30 -21.37 -0.59
CA SER A 103 14.97 -20.38 -1.63
C SER A 103 14.99 -18.96 -1.09
N ALA A 104 14.47 -18.73 0.11
CA ALA A 104 14.53 -17.43 0.76
C ALA A 104 15.97 -17.04 1.15
N LYS A 105 16.80 -18.00 1.58
CA LYS A 105 18.22 -17.78 1.87
C LYS A 105 19.03 -17.47 0.62
N GLU A 106 18.81 -18.19 -0.47
CA GLU A 106 19.41 -17.93 -1.80
C GLU A 106 19.14 -16.50 -2.24
N SER A 107 17.92 -16.01 -2.04
CA SER A 107 17.48 -14.69 -2.49
C SER A 107 17.51 -13.62 -1.40
N ARG A 108 18.32 -13.80 -0.35
CA ARG A 108 18.36 -12.89 0.83
C ARG A 108 18.51 -11.42 0.44
N GLU A 109 19.45 -11.11 -0.45
CA GLU A 109 19.75 -9.73 -0.86
C GLU A 109 18.55 -9.09 -1.59
N ALA A 110 17.87 -9.85 -2.45
CA ALA A 110 16.68 -9.37 -3.14
C ALA A 110 15.50 -9.15 -2.18
N VAL A 111 15.37 -10.00 -1.15
CA VAL A 111 14.38 -9.80 -0.08
C VAL A 111 14.72 -8.55 0.74
N GLU A 112 15.98 -8.31 1.07
CA GLU A 112 16.41 -7.10 1.78
C GLU A 112 16.08 -5.83 0.98
N GLU A 113 16.33 -5.83 -0.32
CA GLU A 113 15.97 -4.72 -1.21
C GLU A 113 14.45 -4.51 -1.28
N ALA A 114 13.67 -5.58 -1.40
CA ALA A 114 12.21 -5.52 -1.41
C ALA A 114 11.64 -4.90 -0.11
N LEU A 115 12.31 -5.11 1.02
CA LEU A 115 11.91 -4.55 2.32
C LEU A 115 12.48 -3.15 2.58
N TYR A 116 13.46 -2.70 1.80
CA TYR A 116 14.15 -1.45 2.03
C TYR A 116 13.20 -0.25 2.09
N GLY A 117 13.48 0.67 3.01
CA GLY A 117 12.73 1.90 3.20
C GLY A 117 11.37 1.74 3.90
N ALA A 118 10.96 0.53 4.28
CA ALA A 118 9.75 0.34 5.09
C ALA A 118 10.00 0.69 6.56
N ASP A 119 9.07 1.42 7.17
CA ASP A 119 9.02 1.62 8.62
C ASP A 119 8.33 0.43 9.32
N MET A 120 7.44 -0.25 8.61
CA MET A 120 6.69 -1.40 9.10
C MET A 120 6.44 -2.41 7.98
N VAL A 121 6.64 -3.69 8.29
CA VAL A 121 6.43 -4.81 7.35
C VAL A 121 5.44 -5.79 7.97
N PHE A 122 4.36 -6.08 7.25
CA PHE A 122 3.44 -7.18 7.58
C PHE A 122 3.72 -8.36 6.67
N VAL A 123 3.82 -9.57 7.24
CA VAL A 123 4.04 -10.79 6.47
C VAL A 123 2.81 -11.68 6.60
N THR A 124 2.24 -12.09 5.47
CA THR A 124 1.14 -13.06 5.40
C THR A 124 1.59 -14.29 4.62
N VAL A 125 1.31 -15.49 5.16
CA VAL A 125 1.86 -16.77 4.69
C VAL A 125 0.81 -17.88 4.73
N SER A 126 1.04 -18.96 3.98
CA SER A 126 0.33 -20.24 4.11
C SER A 126 1.27 -21.42 4.08
#